data_AF-A0A4D6L0G3-F1
#
_entry.id   AF-A0A4D6L0G3-F1
#
_cell.length_a   1.000
_cell.length_b   1.000
_cell.length_c   1.000
_cell.angle_alpha   90.00
_cell.angle_beta   90.00
_cell.angle_gamma   90.00
#
_symmetry.space_group_name_H-M   'P 1'
#
loop_
_entity.id
_entity.type
_entity.pdbx_description
1 polymer ?
#
loop_
_entity_poly.entity_id
_entity_poly.type
_entity_poly.pdbx_seq_one_letter_code
_entity_poly.pdbx_strand_id
1 'polypeptide(L)' 'MTVRSKVSEVFREGLGEAYDGDIAFASAIESFGGGQNDPHFIALGGPVLTKFTLALREISTYKELLRLQCIAL' A
#
# COMPACT_ATOMS: atom_id res chain seq x y z
N MET A 1 14.03 -13.01 -25.57
CA MET A 1 13.32 -11.94 -24.85
C MET A 1 13.99 -10.62 -25.15
N THR A 2 13.24 -9.59 -25.58
CA THR A 2 13.76 -8.26 -25.93
C THR A 2 13.90 -7.42 -24.66
N VAL A 3 14.93 -6.55 -24.54
CA VAL A 3 15.17 -5.73 -23.33
C VAL A 3 13.91 -4.97 -22.85
N ARG A 4 13.09 -4.45 -23.78
CA ARG A 4 11.80 -3.81 -23.47
C ARG A 4 10.82 -4.71 -22.71
N SER A 5 10.77 -6.01 -23.01
CA SER A 5 9.87 -6.93 -22.30
C SER A 5 10.34 -7.18 -20.86
N LYS A 6 11.65 -7.17 -20.62
CA LYS A 6 12.23 -7.36 -19.29
C LYS A 6 11.99 -6.15 -18.38
N VAL A 7 12.07 -4.93 -18.92
CA VAL A 7 11.78 -3.69 -18.15
C VAL A 7 10.31 -3.63 -17.72
N SER A 8 9.38 -4.02 -18.60
CA SER A 8 7.94 -4.08 -18.27
C SER A 8 7.66 -5.09 -17.15
N GLU A 9 8.30 -6.26 -17.20
CA GLU A 9 8.17 -7.30 -16.16
C GLU A 9 8.66 -6.80 -14.80
N VAL A 10 9.86 -6.22 -14.73
CA VAL A 10 10.44 -5.67 -13.49
C VAL A 10 9.59 -4.53 -12.92
N PHE A 11 9.07 -3.65 -13.78
CA PHE A 11 8.19 -2.58 -13.34
C PHE A 11 6.88 -3.13 -12.74
N ARG A 12 6.30 -4.16 -13.38
CA ARG A 12 5.07 -4.81 -12.90
C ARG A 12 5.28 -5.53 -11.57
N GLU A 13 6.41 -6.23 -11.39
CA GLU A 13 6.78 -6.87 -10.13
C GLU A 13 6.96 -5.83 -9.03
N GLY A 14 7.71 -4.75 -9.29
CA GLY A 14 7.92 -3.66 -8.34
C GLY A 14 6.62 -2.95 -7.92
N LEU A 15 5.64 -2.81 -8.82
CA LEU A 15 4.31 -2.30 -8.47
C LEU A 15 3.55 -3.25 -7.52
N GLY A 16 3.68 -4.56 -7.72
CA GLY A 16 3.07 -5.57 -6.85
C GLY A 16 3.69 -5.58 -5.45
N GLU A 17 5.02 -5.59 -5.37
CA GLU A 17 5.73 -5.51 -4.09
C GLU A 17 5.41 -4.22 -3.33
N ALA A 18 5.34 -3.09 -4.04
CA ALA A 18 4.99 -1.81 -3.44
C ALA A 18 3.52 -1.71 -3.02
N TYR A 19 2.61 -2.46 -3.67
CA TYR A 19 1.22 -2.61 -3.25
C TYR A 19 1.13 -3.43 -1.96
N ASP A 20 1.74 -4.61 -1.94
CA ASP A 20 1.72 -5.51 -0.78
C ASP A 20 2.35 -4.85 0.45
N GLY A 21 3.44 -4.10 0.26
CA GLY A 21 4.11 -3.35 1.33
C GLY A 21 3.23 -2.27 1.96
N ASP A 22 2.54 -1.47 1.16
CA ASP A 22 1.65 -0.42 1.66
C ASP A 22 0.45 -1.02 2.43
N ILE A 23 -0.14 -2.11 1.91
CA ILE A 23 -1.24 -2.83 2.58
C ILE A 23 -0.79 -3.45 3.90
N ALA A 24 0.39 -4.09 3.92
CA ALA A 24 0.95 -4.68 5.12
C ALA A 24 1.23 -3.60 6.18
N PHE A 25 1.80 -2.47 5.78
CA PHE A 25 2.09 -1.37 6.69
C PHE A 25 0.81 -0.71 7.25
N ALA A 26 -0.20 -0.47 6.40
CA ALA A 26 -1.50 0.03 6.86
C ALA A 26 -2.14 -0.92 7.88
N SER A 27 -2.10 -2.23 7.60
CA SER A 27 -2.65 -3.26 8.50
C SER A 27 -1.88 -3.33 9.83
N ALA A 28 -0.56 -3.12 9.81
CA ALA A 28 0.25 -3.07 11.03
C ALA A 28 -0.12 -1.88 11.93
N ILE A 29 -0.38 -0.70 11.35
CA ILE A 29 -0.84 0.48 12.11
C ILE A 29 -2.22 0.24 12.73
N GLU A 30 -3.15 -0.33 11.96
CA GLU A 30 -4.49 -0.67 12.44
C GLU A 30 -4.43 -1.70 13.58
N SER A 31 -3.57 -2.71 13.46
CA SER A 31 -3.35 -3.70 14.53
C SER A 31 -2.65 -3.12 15.76
N PHE A 32 -1.71 -2.18 15.56
CA PHE A 32 -1.02 -1.49 16.66
C PHE A 32 -1.98 -0.65 17.49
N GLY A 33 -2.98 -0.03 16.85
CA GLY A 33 -3.88 0.90 17.51
C GLY A 33 -4.91 0.28 18.46
N GLY A 34 -4.96 -1.04 18.61
CA GLY A 34 -5.84 -1.71 19.59
C GLY A 34 -7.35 -1.50 19.37
N GLY A 35 -7.74 -0.77 18.31
CA GLY A 35 -9.11 -0.32 18.04
C GLY A 35 -9.29 1.20 18.15
N GLN A 36 -10.38 1.74 17.59
CA GLN A 36 -10.65 3.19 17.50
C GLN A 36 -10.64 3.94 18.85
N ASN A 37 -10.75 3.23 19.98
CA ASN A 37 -10.92 3.81 21.31
C ASN A 37 -9.77 3.50 22.29
N ASP A 38 -8.62 2.99 21.82
CA ASP A 38 -7.47 2.80 22.71
C ASP A 38 -6.89 4.16 23.15
N PRO A 39 -6.88 4.48 24.46
CA PRO A 39 -6.37 5.75 24.97
C PRO A 39 -4.90 6.00 24.61
N HIS A 40 -4.08 4.96 24.52
CA HIS A 40 -2.67 5.08 24.16
C HIS A 40 -2.52 5.41 22.67
N PHE A 41 -3.32 4.77 21.82
CA PHE A 41 -3.32 5.04 20.39
C PHE A 41 -3.80 6.46 20.09
N ILE A 42 -4.87 6.93 20.77
CA ILE A 42 -5.35 8.31 20.64
C ILE A 42 -4.26 9.30 21.04
N ALA A 43 -3.57 9.07 22.17
CA ALA A 43 -2.50 9.94 22.67
C ALA A 43 -1.29 10.00 21.72
N LEU A 44 -0.99 8.91 21.00
CA LEU A 44 0.06 8.85 19.98
C LEU A 44 -0.34 9.48 18.63
N GLY A 45 -1.55 10.03 18.53
CA GLY A 45 -2.05 10.64 17.29
C GLY A 45 -2.87 9.68 16.41
N GLY A 46 -3.55 8.70 17.01
CA GLY A 46 -4.42 7.73 16.35
C GLY A 46 -5.33 8.28 15.24
N PRO A 47 -5.98 9.46 15.39
CA PRO A 47 -6.75 10.07 14.31
C PRO A 47 -5.92 10.44 13.08
N VAL A 48 -4.66 10.85 13.27
CA VAL A 48 -3.72 11.14 12.18
C VAL A 48 -3.21 9.84 11.57
N LEU A 49 -2.86 8.86 12.39
CA LEU A 49 -2.43 7.53 11.93
C LEU A 49 -3.51 6.83 11.09
N THR A 50 -4.78 6.96 11.48
CA THR A 50 -5.92 6.45 10.68
C THR A 50 -6.02 7.12 9.31
N LYS A 51 -5.69 8.42 9.19
CA LYS A 51 -5.66 9.09 7.88
C LYS A 51 -4.52 8.56 7.02
N PHE A 52 -3.37 8.26 7.62
CA PHE A 52 -2.26 7.63 6.91
C PHE A 52 -2.62 6.23 6.41
N THR A 53 -3.31 5.40 7.20
CA THR A 53 -3.72 4.07 6.74
C THR A 53 -4.69 4.15 5.56
N LEU A 54 -5.63 5.11 5.58
CA LEU A 54 -6.53 5.35 4.46
C LEU A 54 -5.76 5.77 3.19
N ALA A 55 -4.84 6.73 3.33
CA ALA A 55 -4.03 7.20 2.20
C ALA A 55 -3.15 6.08 1.62
N LEU A 56 -2.55 5.23 2.46
CA LEU A 56 -1.77 4.07 2.02
C LEU A 56 -2.63 3.08 1.23
N ARG A 57 -3.85 2.80 1.69
CA ARG A 57 -4.79 1.91 0.99
C ARG A 57 -5.25 2.49 -0.35
N GLU A 58 -5.45 3.80 -0.42
CA GLU A 58 -5.78 4.50 -1.67
C GLU A 58 -4.62 4.44 -2.67
N ILE A 59 -3.39 4.77 -2.23
CA ILE A 59 -2.17 4.67 -3.06
C ILE A 59 -1.94 3.22 -3.53
N SER A 60 -2.13 2.24 -2.66
CA SER A 60 -2.05 0.82 -3.00
C SER A 60 -2.99 0.49 -4.16
N THR A 61 -4.25 0.92 -4.06
CA THR A 61 -5.24 0.69 -5.12
C THR A 61 -4.77 1.25 -6.46
N TYR A 62 -4.20 2.47 -6.48
CA TYR A 62 -3.64 3.04 -7.71
C TYR A 62 -2.45 2.25 -8.25
N LYS A 63 -1.54 1.77 -7.39
CA LYS A 63 -0.41 0.90 -7.81
C LYS A 63 -0.90 -0.39 -8.46
N GLU A 64 -1.92 -1.04 -7.89
CA GLU A 64 -2.50 -2.26 -8.46
C GLU A 64 -3.18 -2.00 -9.80
N LEU A 65 -3.90 -0.87 -9.93
CA LEU A 65 -4.48 -0.47 -11.21
C LEU A 65 -3.41 -0.28 -12.31
N LEU A 66 -2.30 0.39 -11.98
CA LEU A 66 -1.17 0.54 -12.91
C LEU A 66 -0.54 -0.81 -13.27
N ARG A 67 -0.42 -1.72 -12.30
CA ARG A 67 0.12 -3.07 -12.51
C ARG A 67 -0.72 -3.87 -13.50
N LEU A 68 -2.04 -3.77 -13.37
CA LEU A 68 -2.99 -4.42 -14.27
C LEU A 68 -2.97 -3.81 -15.67
N GLN A 69 -2.82 -2.49 -15.79
CA GLN A 69 -2.67 -1.82 -17.08
C GLN A 69 -1.40 -2.23 -17.83
N CYS A 70 -0.30 -2.52 -17.13
CA CYS A 70 0.91 -3.09 -17.73
C CYS A 70 0.72 -4.49 -18.35
N ILE A 71 -0.38 -5.19 -18.08
CA ILE A 71 -0.72 -6.47 -18.73
C ILE A 71 -1.39 -6.21 -20.10
N ALA A 72 -2.01 -5.04 -20.29
CA ALA A 72 -2.81 -4.70 -21.47
C ALA A 72 -2.02 -3.98 -22.59
N LEU A 73 -0.72 -3.74 -22.40
CA LEU A 73 0.21 -3.07 -23.34
C LEU A 73 1.38 -3.98 -23.70
#